data_AF-A0A2E0UJS0-F1
#
_entry.id   AF-A0A2E0UJS0-F1
#
_cell.length_a   1.000
_cell.length_b   1.000
_cell.length_c   1.000
_cell.angle_alpha   90.00
_cell.angle_beta   90.00
_cell.angle_gamma   90.00
#
_symmetry.space_group_name_H-M   'P 1'
#
loop_
_entity.id
_entity.type
_entity.pdbx_description
1 polymer ?
#
loop_
_entity_poly.entity_id
_entity_poly.type
_entity_poly.pdbx_seq_one_letter_code
_entity_poly.pdbx_strand_id
1 'polypeptide(L)'
;MKRINLDDRSRAVVGGTVDFIGEEELFDDPYSYESDEATLKITQVINERMTLKVAGFGMVKGYSYPSDLSLLDLPGVPLREDRRFGGWAMLTYQVPGSWLLFSGLDVGVSYVYTRNESNTNWYDYSANDISIQVGTDF
;
A
#
# COMPACT_ATOMS: atom_id res chain seq x y z
N MET A 1 26.46 -27.92 -9.43
CA MET A 1 25.13 -27.38 -9.79
C MET A 1 24.73 -26.42 -8.69
N LYS A 2 24.82 -25.11 -8.93
CA LYS A 2 24.75 -24.08 -7.89
C LYS A 2 23.33 -23.53 -7.82
N ARG A 3 22.69 -23.71 -6.67
CA ARG A 3 21.37 -23.19 -6.31
C ARG A 3 21.45 -21.66 -6.32
N ILE A 4 20.62 -21.00 -7.11
CA ILE A 4 20.49 -19.54 -7.13
C ILE A 4 19.31 -19.22 -6.21
N ASN A 5 19.60 -18.70 -5.02
CA ASN A 5 18.60 -18.01 -4.20
C ASN A 5 18.38 -16.64 -4.85
N LEU A 6 17.16 -16.37 -5.33
CA LEU A 6 16.74 -15.05 -5.74
C LEU A 6 16.17 -14.34 -4.51
N ASP A 7 17.06 -13.72 -3.74
CA ASP A 7 16.70 -12.78 -2.67
C ASP A 7 16.62 -11.36 -3.25
N ASP A 8 15.93 -11.22 -4.39
CA ASP A 8 15.95 -10.03 -5.23
C ASP A 8 14.70 -9.17 -4.97
N ARG A 9 14.77 -8.41 -3.88
CA ARG A 9 13.82 -7.35 -3.51
C ARG A 9 13.87 -6.23 -4.56
N SER A 10 13.16 -6.46 -5.66
CA SER A 10 13.01 -5.53 -6.77
C SER A 10 12.04 -4.42 -6.35
N ARG A 11 12.58 -3.23 -6.09
CA ARG A 11 11.80 -2.02 -5.76
C ARG A 11 11.33 -1.36 -7.05
N ALA A 12 10.03 -1.42 -7.34
CA ALA A 12 9.42 -0.56 -8.35
C ALA A 12 8.83 0.68 -7.66
N VAL A 13 9.26 1.87 -8.09
CA VAL A 13 8.69 3.15 -7.63
C VAL A 13 7.67 3.57 -8.68
N VAL A 14 6.38 3.47 -8.35
CA VAL A 14 5.30 4.08 -9.12
C VAL A 14 4.53 5.00 -8.17
N GLY A 15 4.50 6.30 -8.47
CA GLY A 15 3.52 7.22 -7.88
C GLY A 15 3.72 7.71 -6.44
N GLY A 16 4.87 7.50 -5.80
CA GLY A 16 5.15 8.09 -4.48
C GLY A 16 4.35 7.52 -3.31
N THR A 17 3.75 6.33 -3.51
CA THR A 17 3.22 5.47 -2.45
C THR A 17 4.23 4.34 -2.27
N VAL A 18 4.64 4.05 -1.03
CA VAL A 18 5.43 2.84 -0.75
C VAL A 18 4.46 1.69 -0.87
N ASP A 19 4.43 1.08 -2.06
CA ASP A 19 3.66 -0.12 -2.30
C ASP A 19 4.46 -1.30 -1.72
N PHE A 20 4.01 -1.81 -0.58
CA PHE A 20 4.53 -3.06 -0.05
C PHE A 20 3.89 -4.17 -0.88
N ILE A 21 4.50 -4.50 -2.01
CA ILE A 21 4.20 -5.71 -2.78
C ILE A 21 4.56 -6.91 -1.88
N GLY A 22 3.59 -7.34 -1.07
CA GLY A 22 3.65 -8.57 -0.30
C GLY A 22 3.41 -9.77 -1.21
N GLU A 23 3.77 -10.96 -0.74
CA GLU A 23 3.51 -12.23 -1.43
C GLU A 23 2.02 -12.46 -1.76
N GLU A 24 1.12 -11.63 -1.21
CA GLU A 24 -0.31 -11.64 -1.50
C GLU A 24 -0.67 -11.04 -2.87
N GLU A 25 0.12 -10.10 -3.41
CA GLU A 25 -0.03 -9.61 -4.79
C GLU A 25 0.42 -10.63 -5.86
N LEU A 26 1.19 -11.64 -5.47
CA LEU A 26 1.55 -12.76 -6.36
C LEU A 26 0.33 -13.64 -6.70
N PHE A 27 -0.76 -13.52 -5.93
CA PHE A 27 -2.02 -14.26 -6.12
C PHE A 27 -3.21 -13.34 -6.45
N ASP A 28 -3.04 -12.03 -6.44
CA ASP A 28 -4.04 -11.09 -6.92
C ASP A 28 -3.76 -10.88 -8.42
N ASP A 29 -4.45 -11.65 -9.28
CA ASP A 29 -4.25 -11.56 -10.73
C ASP A 29 -4.52 -10.12 -11.21
N PRO A 30 -3.48 -9.38 -11.65
CA PRO A 30 -3.64 -7.97 -12.02
C PRO A 30 -4.42 -7.81 -13.33
N TYR A 31 -4.84 -8.90 -13.98
CA TYR A 31 -5.49 -8.90 -15.29
C TYR A 31 -6.96 -9.36 -15.28
N SER A 32 -7.54 -9.78 -14.15
CA SER A 32 -8.90 -10.36 -14.14
C SER A 32 -9.92 -9.69 -13.21
N TYR A 33 -9.64 -8.45 -12.79
CA TYR A 33 -10.59 -7.66 -12.00
C TYR A 33 -10.89 -6.28 -12.61
N GLU A 34 -12.10 -5.80 -12.33
CA GLU A 34 -12.47 -4.40 -12.51
C GLU A 34 -12.48 -3.74 -11.13
N SER A 35 -12.03 -2.48 -11.05
CA SER A 35 -12.03 -1.77 -9.77
C SER A 35 -12.37 -0.30 -9.90
N ASP A 36 -13.14 0.17 -8.92
CA ASP A 36 -13.38 1.58 -8.68
C ASP A 36 -12.66 2.01 -7.40
N GLU A 37 -11.84 3.07 -7.50
CA GLU A 37 -11.11 3.62 -6.36
C GLU A 37 -11.44 5.11 -6.17
N ALA A 38 -11.61 5.51 -4.92
CA ALA A 38 -11.65 6.90 -4.50
C ALA A 38 -10.64 7.16 -3.39
N THR A 39 -9.80 8.18 -3.58
CA THR A 39 -8.77 8.59 -2.61
C THR A 39 -8.88 10.07 -2.32
N LEU A 40 -8.87 10.43 -1.03
CA LEU A 40 -8.84 11.81 -0.55
C LEU A 40 -7.53 12.05 0.21
N LYS A 41 -6.75 13.04 -0.21
CA LYS A 41 -5.49 13.43 0.40
C LYS A 41 -5.52 14.88 0.87
N ILE A 42 -5.06 15.11 2.09
CA ILE A 42 -4.89 16.43 2.70
C ILE A 42 -3.41 16.58 3.04
N THR A 43 -2.83 17.73 2.66
CA THR A 43 -1.47 18.11 3.04
C THR A 43 -1.53 19.45 3.76
N GLN A 44 -0.95 19.50 4.95
CA GLN A 44 -0.87 20.70 5.76
C GLN A 44 0.58 20.96 6.16
N VAL A 45 1.07 22.14 5.79
CA VAL A 45 2.31 22.68 6.35
C VAL A 45 1.98 23.27 7.72
N ILE A 46 2.53 22.68 8.78
CA ILE A 46 2.30 23.12 10.17
C ILE A 46 3.17 24.35 10.47
N ASN A 47 4.42 24.30 10.02
CA ASN A 47 5.38 25.39 10.08
C ASN A 47 6.44 25.17 8.98
N GLU A 48 7.44 26.06 8.90
CA GLU A 48 8.50 26.02 7.88
C GLU A 48 9.30 24.70 7.82
N ARG A 49 9.19 23.84 8.84
CA ARG A 49 9.95 22.59 8.96
C ARG A 49 9.07 21.36 9.12
N MET A 50 7.75 21.51 9.18
CA MET A 50 6.85 20.39 9.50
C MET A 50 5.72 20.30 8.49
N THR A 51 5.55 19.11 7.92
CA THR A 51 4.45 18.80 7.02
C THR A 51 3.70 17.58 7.53
N LEU A 52 2.38 17.71 7.67
CA LEU A 52 1.46 16.61 7.92
C LEU A 52 0.75 16.26 6.60
N LYS A 53 0.76 14.98 6.25
CA LYS A 53 -0.02 14.44 5.15
C LYS A 53 -0.94 13.37 5.68
N VAL A 54 -2.22 13.45 5.35
CA VAL A 54 -3.21 12.44 5.71
C VAL A 54 -3.96 12.05 4.44
N ALA A 55 -4.23 10.76 4.26
CA ALA A 55 -5.13 10.33 3.21
C ALA A 55 -6.04 9.20 3.68
N GLY A 56 -7.22 9.13 3.09
CA GLY A 56 -8.13 8.00 3.19
C GLY A 56 -8.47 7.51 1.79
N PHE A 57 -8.70 6.21 1.65
CA PHE A 57 -9.06 5.59 0.40
C PHE A 57 -10.14 4.51 0.60
N GLY A 58 -10.91 4.30 -0.45
CA GLY A 58 -11.86 3.21 -0.59
C GLY A 58 -11.79 2.66 -2.01
N MET A 59 -11.82 1.34 -2.13
CA MET A 59 -11.75 0.63 -3.40
C MET A 59 -12.71 -0.57 -3.36
N VAL A 60 -13.38 -0.82 -4.47
CA VAL A 60 -14.14 -2.04 -4.70
C VAL A 60 -13.49 -2.77 -5.86
N LYS A 61 -13.16 -4.04 -5.70
CA LYS A 61 -12.65 -4.92 -6.75
C LYS A 61 -13.66 -6.04 -7.01
N GLY A 62 -14.10 -6.17 -8.25
CA GLY A 62 -14.92 -7.28 -8.72
C GLY A 62 -14.09 -8.22 -9.59
N TYR A 63 -14.14 -9.52 -9.30
CA TYR A 63 -13.41 -10.52 -10.06
C TYR A 63 -14.34 -11.35 -10.93
N SER A 64 -13.81 -11.80 -12.05
CA SER A 64 -14.54 -12.65 -13.01
C SER A 64 -14.56 -14.15 -12.66
N TYR A 65 -14.06 -14.53 -11.47
CA TYR A 65 -14.01 -15.90 -10.99
C TYR A 65 -14.73 -16.09 -9.64
N PRO A 66 -15.11 -17.33 -9.28
CA PRO A 66 -15.84 -17.63 -8.04
C PRO A 66 -15.02 -17.35 -6.77
N SER A 67 -15.72 -16.96 -5.70
CA SER A 67 -15.15 -16.79 -4.35
C SER A 67 -14.52 -18.08 -3.77
N ASP A 68 -14.97 -19.25 -4.23
CA ASP A 68 -14.35 -20.54 -3.93
C ASP A 68 -13.88 -21.21 -5.22
N LEU A 69 -12.55 -21.29 -5.40
CA LEU A 69 -11.92 -21.89 -6.57
C LEU A 69 -12.19 -23.40 -6.67
N SER A 70 -12.58 -24.06 -5.59
CA SER A 70 -12.98 -25.48 -5.62
C SER A 70 -14.35 -25.71 -6.27
N LEU A 71 -15.12 -24.64 -6.50
CA LEU A 71 -16.48 -24.67 -7.05
C LEU A 71 -16.56 -24.08 -8.46
N LEU A 72 -15.44 -24.03 -9.20
CA LEU A 72 -15.29 -23.32 -10.48
C LEU A 72 -16.36 -23.69 -11.54
N ASP A 73 -16.83 -24.94 -11.52
CA ASP A 73 -17.76 -25.49 -12.52
C ASP A 73 -19.23 -25.50 -12.08
N LEU A 74 -19.55 -24.98 -10.89
CA LEU A 74 -20.91 -24.98 -10.37
C LEU A 74 -21.67 -23.70 -10.76
N PRO A 75 -22.85 -23.81 -11.40
CA PRO A 75 -23.66 -22.65 -11.71
C PRO A 75 -24.21 -22.01 -10.42
N GLY A 76 -24.13 -20.67 -10.34
CA GLY A 76 -24.71 -19.89 -9.23
C GLY A 76 -23.77 -19.66 -8.04
N VAL A 77 -22.50 -20.03 -8.13
CA VAL A 77 -21.50 -19.66 -7.11
C VAL A 77 -21.24 -18.14 -7.19
N PRO A 78 -21.25 -17.42 -6.06
CA PRO A 78 -20.98 -16.00 -6.06
C PRO A 78 -19.53 -15.74 -6.51
N LEU A 79 -19.37 -14.77 -7.42
CA LEU A 79 -18.07 -14.26 -7.84
C LEU A 79 -17.37 -13.56 -6.68
N ARG A 80 -16.04 -13.56 -6.69
CA ARG A 80 -15.27 -12.86 -5.66
C ARG A 80 -15.50 -11.35 -5.78
N GLU A 81 -15.78 -10.72 -4.63
CA GLU A 81 -15.85 -9.27 -4.47
C GLU A 81 -15.03 -8.88 -3.25
N ASP A 82 -14.17 -7.89 -3.42
CA ASP A 82 -13.36 -7.34 -2.35
C ASP A 82 -13.67 -5.84 -2.18
N ARG A 83 -13.85 -5.43 -0.93
CA ARG A 83 -14.00 -4.03 -0.53
C ARG A 83 -12.83 -3.66 0.34
N ARG A 84 -11.95 -2.82 -0.20
CA ARG A 84 -10.77 -2.34 0.51
C ARG A 84 -11.00 -0.91 0.97
N PHE A 85 -10.68 -0.63 2.22
CA PHE A 85 -10.64 0.73 2.72
C PHE A 85 -9.48 0.92 3.67
N GLY A 86 -9.03 2.15 3.78
CA GLY A 86 -7.90 2.43 4.62
C GLY A 86 -7.54 3.89 4.62
N GLY A 87 -6.41 4.16 5.25
CA GLY A 87 -5.87 5.49 5.29
C GLY A 87 -4.48 5.48 5.90
N TRP A 88 -3.82 6.62 5.75
CA TRP A 88 -2.51 6.81 6.31
C TRP A 88 -2.32 8.24 6.77
N ALA A 89 -1.43 8.38 7.74
CA ALA A 89 -0.95 9.66 8.23
C ALA A 89 0.57 9.65 8.23
N MET A 90 1.17 10.75 7.80
CA MET A 90 2.61 10.94 7.75
C MET A 90 2.96 12.32 8.28
N LEU A 91 3.85 12.35 9.27
CA LEU A 91 4.44 13.59 9.77
C LEU A 91 5.91 13.62 9.37
N THR A 92 6.31 14.68 8.66
CA THR A 92 7.70 14.93 8.27
C THR A 92 8.24 16.15 9.01
N TYR A 93 9.48 16.06 9.48
CA TYR A 93 10.25 17.14 10.07
C TYR A 93 11.56 17.35 9.32
N GLN A 94 11.82 18.59 8.92
CA GLN A 94 13.08 19.01 8.33
C GLN A 94 14.06 19.41 9.45
N VAL A 95 15.11 18.62 9.60
CA VAL A 95 16.15 18.86 10.60
C VAL A 95 17.02 20.04 10.15
N PRO A 96 17.10 21.12 10.94
CA PRO A 96 17.90 22.28 10.58
C PRO A 96 19.40 21.97 10.61
N GLY A 97 20.12 22.59 9.67
CA GLY A 97 21.59 22.54 9.60
C GLY A 97 22.10 21.80 8.37
N SER A 98 23.27 22.21 7.90
CA SER A 98 23.99 21.49 6.85
C SER A 98 24.68 20.28 7.49
N TRP A 99 24.19 19.08 7.18
CA TRP A 99 24.78 17.85 7.66
C TRP A 99 25.85 17.39 6.68
N LEU A 100 27.12 17.63 7.01
CA LEU A 100 28.29 17.24 6.21
C LEU A 100 28.22 17.77 4.76
N LEU A 101 27.67 16.97 3.84
CA LEU A 101 27.57 17.22 2.39
C LEU A 101 26.13 17.47 1.91
N PHE A 102 25.12 17.42 2.79
CA PHE A 102 23.71 17.47 2.43
C PHE A 102 23.09 18.83 2.75
N SER A 103 22.17 19.27 1.90
CA SER A 103 21.47 20.56 2.05
C SER A 103 20.30 20.49 3.05
N GLY A 104 19.94 19.30 3.52
CA GLY A 104 18.95 19.07 4.57
C GLY A 104 18.81 17.59 4.91
N LEU A 105 18.30 17.31 6.11
CA LEU A 105 17.92 15.96 6.57
C LEU A 105 16.43 15.99 6.92
N ASP A 106 15.64 15.13 6.31
CA ASP A 106 14.23 14.96 6.62
C ASP A 106 14.03 13.67 7.40
N VAL A 107 13.23 13.74 8.47
CA VAL A 107 12.81 12.57 9.23
C VAL A 107 11.29 12.51 9.21
N GLY A 108 10.75 11.35 8.87
CA GLY A 108 9.32 11.11 8.80
C GLY A 108 8.90 9.92 9.66
N VAL A 109 7.69 9.99 10.20
CA VAL A 109 6.97 8.83 10.72
C VAL A 109 5.65 8.70 9.99
N SER A 110 5.31 7.48 9.60
CA SER A 110 4.04 7.16 8.95
C SER A 110 3.33 6.01 9.64
N TYR A 111 2.01 6.08 9.62
CA TYR A 111 1.12 5.00 10.00
C TYR A 111 0.16 4.72 8.86
N VAL A 112 -0.04 3.45 8.54
CA VAL A 112 -0.98 3.00 7.51
C VAL A 112 -1.91 1.97 8.13
N TYR A 113 -3.20 2.11 7.86
CA TYR A 113 -4.22 1.10 8.15
C TYR A 113 -4.91 0.70 6.86
N THR A 114 -5.12 -0.60 6.67
CA THR A 114 -5.89 -1.15 5.56
C THR A 114 -6.77 -2.28 6.05
N ARG A 115 -8.00 -2.32 5.57
CA ARG A 115 -8.97 -3.39 5.75
C ARG A 115 -9.43 -3.86 4.40
N ASN A 116 -9.37 -5.17 4.16
CA ASN A 116 -9.99 -5.82 3.02
C ASN A 116 -11.12 -6.71 3.54
N GLU A 117 -12.33 -6.44 3.10
CA GLU A 117 -13.49 -7.30 3.30
C GLU A 117 -13.73 -8.07 2.01
N SER A 118 -13.63 -9.39 2.06
CA SER A 118 -13.86 -10.26 0.92
C SER A 118 -14.91 -11.29 1.27
N ASN A 119 -15.68 -11.74 0.28
CA ASN A 119 -16.51 -12.93 0.41
C ASN A 119 -15.71 -14.24 0.39
N THR A 120 -14.38 -14.13 0.35
CA THR A 120 -13.42 -15.23 0.42
C THR A 120 -12.55 -15.07 1.68
N ASN A 121 -12.58 -16.05 2.59
CA ASN A 121 -11.89 -15.97 3.89
C ASN A 121 -10.37 -15.72 3.78
N TRP A 122 -9.73 -16.19 2.71
CA TRP A 122 -8.29 -15.97 2.51
C TRP A 122 -7.94 -14.50 2.26
N TYR A 123 -8.90 -13.71 1.76
CA TYR A 123 -8.70 -12.31 1.42
C TYR A 123 -9.47 -11.38 2.37
N ASP A 124 -10.02 -11.90 3.46
CA ASP A 124 -10.57 -11.09 4.56
C ASP A 124 -9.45 -10.84 5.58
N TYR A 125 -8.88 -9.63 5.58
CA TYR A 125 -7.76 -9.29 6.46
C TYR A 125 -7.75 -7.82 6.85
N SER A 126 -6.99 -7.49 7.89
CA SER A 126 -6.61 -6.12 8.22
C SER A 126 -5.11 -6.04 8.45
N ALA A 127 -4.52 -4.91 8.04
CA ALA A 127 -3.10 -4.66 8.12
C ALA A 127 -2.84 -3.29 8.74
N ASN A 128 -1.78 -3.21 9.54
CA ASN A 128 -1.31 -1.99 10.18
C ASN A 128 0.20 -1.92 9.96
N ASP A 129 0.70 -0.78 9.50
CA ASP A 129 2.12 -0.53 9.33
C ASP A 129 2.53 0.75 10.05
N ILE A 130 3.71 0.72 10.68
CA ILE A 130 4.39 1.90 11.20
C ILE A 130 5.77 1.94 10.58
N SER A 131 6.09 3.06 9.97
CA SER A 131 7.34 3.25 9.22
C SER A 131 8.04 4.53 9.64
N ILE A 132 9.38 4.46 9.68
CA ILE A 132 10.27 5.61 9.89
C ILE A 132 11.00 5.86 8.57
N GLN A 133 11.02 7.12 8.15
CA GLN A 133 11.63 7.55 6.89
C GLN A 133 12.76 8.53 7.20
N VAL A 134 13.87 8.39 6.50
CA VAL A 134 15.00 9.32 6.56
C VAL A 134 15.35 9.70 5.12
N GLY A 135 15.30 11.00 4.82
CA GLY A 135 15.58 11.56 3.50
C GLY A 135 16.68 12.62 3.58
N THR A 136 17.39 12.84 2.48
CA THR A 136 18.41 13.88 2.35
C THR A 136 18.33 14.51 0.98
N ASP A 137 18.47 15.83 0.90
CA ASP A 137 18.58 16.56 -0.36
C ASP A 137 20.06 16.78 -0.74
N PHE A 138 20.39 16.48 -2.01
CA PHE A 138 21.72 16.66 -2.61
C PHE A 138 21.81 17.97 -3.40
#